data_AF-A0A2V7B7N3-F1
#
_entry.id   AF-A0A2V7B7N3-F1
#
_cell.length_a   1.000
_cell.length_b   1.000
_cell.length_c   1.000
_cell.angle_alpha   90.00
_cell.angle_beta   90.00
_cell.angle_gamma   90.00
#
_symmetry.space_group_name_H-M   'P 1'
#
loop_
_entity.id
_entity.type
_entity.pdbx_description
1 polymer ?
#
loop_
_entity_poly.entity_id
_entity_poly.type
_entity_poly.pdbx_seq_one_letter_code
_entity_poly.pdbx_strand_id
1 'polypeptide(L)' 'MRIADVRAFPTSFPVPPEASVTLGIGRAVKRDSVVVKVTTDDG' A
#
# COMPACT_ATOMS: atom_id res chain seq x y z
N MET A 1 -4.79 25.91 4.37
CA MET A 1 -4.09 24.64 4.11
C MET A 1 -3.33 24.14 5.32
N ARG A 2 -4.05 23.44 6.18
CA ARG A 2 -3.57 22.59 7.27
C ARG A 2 -4.19 21.20 7.09
N ILE A 3 -3.47 20.17 7.52
CA ILE A 3 -3.99 18.81 7.53
C ILE A 3 -5.03 18.69 8.64
N ALA A 4 -6.26 18.30 8.28
CA ALA A 4 -7.37 18.12 9.21
C ALA A 4 -7.53 16.66 9.65
N ASP A 5 -7.24 15.70 8.76
CA ASP A 5 -7.36 14.25 9.04
C ASP A 5 -6.39 13.43 8.18
N VAL A 6 -5.88 12.33 8.74
CA VAL A 6 -5.04 11.35 8.04
C VAL A 6 -5.54 9.95 8.37
N ARG A 7 -5.93 9.19 7.35
CA ARG A 7 -6.40 7.81 7.49
C ARG A 7 -5.62 6.87 6.60
N ALA A 8 -5.15 5.77 7.19
CA ALA A 8 -4.45 4.70 6.51
C ALA A 8 -5.39 3.52 6.24
N PHE A 9 -5.33 2.99 5.02
CA PHE A 9 -6.07 1.82 4.57
C PHE A 9 -5.06 0.78 4.07
N PRO A 10 -4.69 -0.20 4.92
CA PRO A 10 -3.80 -1.28 4.50
C PRO A 10 -4.53 -2.17 3.50
N THR A 11 -3.83 -2.54 2.43
CA THR A 11 -4.34 -3.45 1.41
C THR A 11 -3.26 -4.43 0.98
N SER A 12 -3.71 -5.58 0.49
CA SER A 12 -2.84 -6.63 -0.01
C SER A 12 -3.49 -7.27 -1.22
N PHE A 13 -2.69 -7.50 -2.26
CA PHE A 13 -3.18 -8.14 -3.48
C PHE A 13 -2.15 -9.13 -4.02
N PRO A 14 -2.59 -10.21 -4.68
CA PRO A 14 -1.69 -11.21 -5.23
C PRO A 14 -0.80 -10.59 -6.32
N VAL A 15 0.48 -10.99 -6.34
CA VAL A 15 1.38 -10.68 -7.45
C VAL A 15 1.24 -11.78 -8.49
N PRO A 16 1.01 -11.45 -9.78
CA PRO A 16 0.97 -12.45 -10.83
C PRO A 16 2.22 -13.33 -10.84
N PRO A 17 2.10 -14.65 -11.12
CA PRO A 17 3.24 -15.56 -11.06
C PRO A 17 4.45 -15.09 -11.87
N GLU A 18 4.23 -14.56 -13.07
CA GLU A 18 5.23 -14.03 -14.00
C GLU A 18 5.92 -12.75 -13.51
N ALA A 19 5.28 -12.02 -12.59
CA ALA A 19 5.81 -10.80 -11.98
C ALA A 19 6.37 -11.03 -10.56
N SER A 20 6.37 -12.28 -10.09
CA SER A 20 6.91 -12.64 -8.78
C SER A 20 8.43 -12.67 -8.80
N VAL A 21 9.07 -12.18 -7.73
CA VAL A 21 10.53 -12.24 -7.55
C VAL A 21 10.92 -13.13 -6.38
N THR A 22 12.08 -13.77 -6.49
CA THR A 22 12.68 -14.55 -5.40
C THR A 22 13.63 -13.66 -4.61
N LEU A 23 13.43 -13.64 -3.30
CA LEU A 23 14.29 -13.02 -2.30
C LEU A 23 15.08 -14.14 -1.59
N GLY A 24 16.12 -13.80 -0.83
CA GLY A 24 16.93 -14.79 -0.10
C GLY A 24 16.17 -15.63 0.94
N ILE A 25 14.92 -15.29 1.23
CA ILE A 25 14.05 -15.94 2.23
C ILE A 25 12.78 -16.57 1.63
N GLY A 26 12.60 -16.51 0.32
CA GLY A 26 11.38 -17.00 -0.34
C GLY A 26 10.91 -16.12 -1.49
N ARG A 27 9.70 -16.39 -2.00
CA ARG A 27 9.12 -15.70 -3.15
C ARG A 27 8.12 -14.64 -2.71
N ALA A 28 8.17 -13.45 -3.32
CA ALA A 28 7.16 -12.42 -3.13
C ALA A 28 5.86 -12.81 -3.86
N VAL A 29 4.86 -13.30 -3.12
CA VAL A 29 3.57 -13.79 -3.66
C VAL A 29 2.44 -12.76 -3.62
N LYS A 30 2.60 -11.71 -2.82
CA LYS A 30 1.63 -10.63 -2.65
C LYS A 30 2.36 -9.29 -2.61
N ARG A 31 1.63 -8.23 -2.92
CA ARG A 31 2.08 -6.84 -2.78
C ARG A 31 1.23 -6.19 -1.71
N ASP A 32 1.89 -5.84 -0.62
CA ASP A 32 1.28 -5.07 0.45
C ASP A 32 1.45 -3.58 0.14
N SER A 33 0.42 -2.79 0.37
CA SER A 33 0.48 -1.34 0.27
C SER A 33 -0.44 -0.68 1.30
N VAL A 34 -0.19 0.60 1.56
CA VAL A 34 -1.04 1.42 2.42
C VAL A 34 -1.50 2.61 1.60
N VAL A 35 -2.81 2.72 1.39
CA VAL A 35 -3.42 3.92 0.81
C VAL A 35 -3.64 4.90 1.95
N VAL A 36 -3.14 6.13 1.80
CA VAL A 36 -3.32 7.18 2.81
C VAL A 36 -4.23 8.26 2.25
N LYS A 37 -5.38 8.45 2.90
CA LYS A 37 -6.23 9.61 2.66
C LYS A 37 -5.83 10.73 3.59
N VAL A 38 -5.45 11.87 3.03
CA VAL A 38 -5.23 13.11 3.76
C VAL A 38 -6.40 14.04 3.43
N THR A 39 -7.06 14.57 4.45
CA THR A 39 -8.10 15.59 4.31
C THR A 39 -7.52 16.91 4.82
N THR A 40 -7.66 17.99 4.07
CA THR A 40 -7.22 19.32 4.51
C THR A 40 -8.39 20.16 5.00
N ASP A 41 -8.11 21.23 5.71
CA ASP A 41 -9.12 22.21 6.13
C ASP A 41 -9.76 22.96 4.94
N ASP A 42 -9.12 22.94 3.77
CA ASP A 42 -9.61 23.54 2.53
C ASP A 42 -10.43 22.56 1.66
N GLY A 43 -10.58 21.29 2.08
CA GLY A 43 -11.21 20.20 1.33
C GLY A 43 -10.22 19.16 0.79
#